data_AF-A0A0T6A1K7-F1
#
_entry.id   AF-A0A0T6A1K7-F1
#
_cell.length_a   1.000
_cell.length_b   1.000
_cell.length_c   1.000
_cell.angle_alpha   90.00
_cell.angle_beta   90.00
_cell.angle_gamma   90.00
#
_symmetry.space_group_name_H-M   'P 1'
#
loop_
_entity.id
_entity.type
_entity.pdbx_description
1 polymer ?
#
loop_
_entity_poly.entity_id
_entity_poly.type
_entity_poly.pdbx_seq_one_letter_code
_entity_poly.pdbx_strand_id
1 'polypeptide(L)'
;MVVYAFDVDETLEVSKGPVKLFDLVKLREHGHIVGLCGNWAMVTRHCPDWHHICSFVGPCGIQKHDFLRQLRQYIPAHDYVMVGNILGISGASDDRGAAERAGWRFIQESEFAKGVR
;
A
#
# COMPACT_ATOMS: atom_id res chain seq x y z
N MET A 1 8.94 -11.18 -8.29
CA MET A 1 8.68 -9.81 -7.79
C MET A 1 7.18 -9.57 -7.68
N VAL A 2 6.73 -8.98 -6.57
CA VAL A 2 5.34 -8.53 -6.32
C VAL A 2 5.37 -7.00 -6.18
N VAL A 3 4.31 -6.33 -6.62
CA VAL A 3 4.09 -4.90 -6.35
C VAL A 3 3.10 -4.77 -5.21
N TYR A 4 3.53 -4.17 -4.10
CA TYR A 4 2.68 -3.85 -2.96
C TYR A 4 2.37 -2.35 -2.96
N ALA A 5 1.08 -2.04 -2.83
CA ALA A 5 0.57 -0.71 -2.57
C ALA A 5 -0.08 -0.71 -1.20
N PHE A 6 0.39 0.14 -0.29
CA PHE A 6 -0.16 0.27 1.06
C PHE A 6 -1.01 1.53 1.15
N ASP A 7 -2.24 1.43 1.62
CA ASP A 7 -2.90 2.60 2.21
C ASP A 7 -2.10 3.08 3.43
N VAL A 8 -2.40 4.28 3.90
CA VAL A 8 -1.62 4.94 4.96
C VAL A 8 -2.40 5.02 6.25
N ASP A 9 -3.52 5.75 6.21
CA ASP A 9 -4.32 6.03 7.40
C ASP A 9 -4.99 4.74 7.88
N GLU A 10 -4.85 4.43 9.17
CA GLU A 10 -5.38 3.21 9.80
C GLU A 10 -4.80 1.90 9.24
N THR A 11 -3.82 1.97 8.33
CA THR A 11 -3.09 0.83 7.75
C THR A 11 -1.67 0.73 8.30
N LEU A 12 -0.89 1.82 8.22
CA LEU A 12 0.51 1.86 8.67
C LEU A 12 0.62 2.39 10.11
N GLU A 13 1.61 1.90 10.86
CA GLU A 13 1.84 2.30 12.27
C GLU A 13 2.04 3.80 12.44
N VAL A 14 2.67 4.45 11.46
CA VAL A 14 2.88 5.91 11.44
C VAL A 14 1.56 6.70 11.33
N SER A 15 0.47 6.04 10.93
CA SER A 15 -0.88 6.60 10.89
C SER A 15 -1.91 5.67 11.55
N LYS A 16 -1.62 5.19 12.77
CA LYS A 16 -2.54 4.42 13.64
C LYS A 16 -2.96 3.03 13.16
N GLY A 17 -2.32 2.48 12.13
CA GLY A 17 -2.58 1.12 11.66
C GLY A 17 -1.67 0.05 12.25
N PRO A 18 -1.94 -1.24 11.99
CA PRO A 18 -1.18 -2.35 12.56
C PRO A 18 0.10 -2.72 11.79
N VAL A 19 0.27 -2.25 10.55
CA VAL A 19 1.40 -2.63 9.70
C VAL A 19 2.62 -1.78 10.03
N LYS A 20 3.74 -2.42 10.38
CA LYS A 20 4.96 -1.70 10.74
C LYS A 20 5.71 -1.24 9.49
N LEU A 21 6.37 -0.08 9.55
CA LEU A 21 7.25 0.38 8.47
C LEU A 21 8.40 -0.61 8.21
N PHE A 22 8.84 -1.30 9.25
CA PHE A 22 9.84 -2.36 9.14
C PHE A 22 9.40 -3.53 8.24
N ASP A 23 8.10 -3.84 8.17
CA ASP A 23 7.60 -4.90 7.28
C ASP A 23 7.69 -4.49 5.80
N LEU A 24 7.54 -3.20 5.50
CA LEU A 24 7.74 -2.64 4.16
C LEU A 24 9.22 -2.72 3.76
N VAL A 25 10.14 -2.41 4.68
CA VAL A 25 11.58 -2.55 4.46
C VAL A 25 11.93 -4.00 4.10
N LYS A 26 11.42 -4.97 4.87
CA LYS A 26 11.62 -6.39 4.54
C LYS A 26 11.14 -6.74 3.14
N LEU A 27 9.96 -6.30 2.73
CA LEU A 27 9.48 -6.55 1.36
C LEU A 27 10.43 -5.99 0.30
N ARG A 28 10.98 -4.77 0.52
CA ARG A 28 12.00 -4.18 -0.37
C ARG A 28 13.27 -5.02 -0.43
N GLU A 29 13.79 -5.47 0.72
CA GLU A 29 14.98 -6.32 0.81
C GLU A 29 14.78 -7.67 0.10
N HIS A 30 13.56 -8.20 0.06
CA HIS A 30 13.19 -9.41 -0.70
C HIS A 30 12.97 -9.14 -2.20
N GLY A 31 13.30 -7.94 -2.69
CA GLY A 31 13.22 -7.58 -4.11
C GLY A 31 11.80 -7.28 -4.58
N HIS A 32 10.90 -6.85 -3.70
CA HIS A 32 9.58 -6.37 -4.08
C HIS A 32 9.57 -4.86 -4.35
N ILE A 33 8.60 -4.43 -5.15
CA ILE A 33 8.29 -3.01 -5.31
C ILE A 33 7.23 -2.70 -4.26
N VAL A 34 7.49 -1.69 -3.43
CA VAL A 34 6.61 -1.32 -2.31
C VAL A 34 6.33 0.16 -2.44
N GLY A 35 5.09 0.59 -2.30
CA GLY A 35 4.78 2.01 -2.32
C GLY A 35 3.50 2.36 -1.60
N LEU A 36 3.25 3.66 -1.51
CA LEU A 36 2.11 4.22 -0.79
C LEU A 36 0.99 4.56 -1.76
N CYS A 37 -0.25 4.27 -1.35
CA CYS A 37 -1.48 4.44 -2.10
C CYS A 37 -2.56 5.02 -1.17
N GLY A 38 -2.39 6.28 -0.76
CA GLY A 38 -3.23 6.93 0.24
C GLY A 38 -2.66 8.29 0.64
N ASN A 39 -2.86 8.70 1.89
CA ASN A 39 -2.33 9.93 2.47
C ASN A 39 -0.82 9.86 2.72
N TRP A 40 -0.04 9.74 1.64
CA TRP A 40 1.41 9.55 1.70
C TRP A 40 2.16 10.70 2.37
N ALA A 41 1.54 11.89 2.49
CA ALA A 41 2.09 13.02 3.23
C ALA A 41 2.36 12.69 4.71
N MET A 42 1.56 11.79 5.31
CA MET A 42 1.81 11.32 6.68
C MET A 42 3.13 10.57 6.79
N VAL A 43 3.50 9.78 5.78
CA VAL A 43 4.78 9.05 5.80
C VAL A 43 5.92 10.00 5.46
N THR A 44 5.83 10.76 4.37
CA THR A 44 6.96 11.57 3.88
C THR A 44 7.33 12.73 4.79
N ARG A 45 6.38 13.24 5.60
CA ARG A 45 6.67 14.29 6.60
C ARG A 45 7.28 13.76 7.90
N HIS A 46 7.00 12.51 8.27
CA HIS A 46 7.43 11.94 9.56
C HIS A 46 8.58 10.93 9.43
N CYS A 47 8.85 10.43 8.22
CA CYS A 47 9.95 9.52 7.92
C CYS A 47 10.86 10.14 6.86
N PRO A 48 11.96 10.82 7.25
CA PRO A 48 12.86 11.50 6.30
C PRO A 48 13.45 10.56 5.24
N ASP A 49 13.73 9.32 5.62
CA ASP A 49 14.32 8.28 4.78
C ASP A 49 13.29 7.40 4.07
N TRP A 50 12.04 7.88 3.93
CA TRP A 50 10.94 7.13 3.32
C TRP A 50 11.30 6.55 1.94
N HIS A 51 12.16 7.23 1.18
CA HIS A 51 12.57 6.85 -0.18
C HIS A 51 13.44 5.58 -0.22
N HIS A 52 14.01 5.17 0.91
CA HIS A 52 14.64 3.86 1.07
C HIS A 52 13.62 2.75 1.35
N ILE A 53 12.46 3.11 1.90
CA ILE A 53 11.37 2.18 2.28
C ILE A 53 10.38 1.98 1.13
N CYS A 54 10.06 3.04 0.39
CA CYS A 54 9.05 3.05 -0.66
C CYS A 54 9.66 3.41 -2.01
N SER A 55 9.26 2.68 -3.04
CA SER A 55 9.60 2.87 -4.45
C SER A 55 8.72 3.92 -5.14
N PHE A 56 7.51 4.15 -4.63
CA PHE A 56 6.58 5.15 -5.16
C PHE A 56 5.65 5.67 -4.07
N VAL A 57 5.05 6.84 -4.33
CA VAL A 57 3.98 7.44 -3.52
C VAL A 57 2.86 7.93 -4.43
N GLY A 58 1.62 7.84 -3.96
CA GLY A 58 0.44 8.31 -4.66
C GLY A 58 -0.84 7.91 -3.94
N PRO A 59 -2.01 8.07 -4.56
CA PRO A 59 -2.24 8.81 -5.81
C PRO A 59 -2.04 10.34 -5.64
N CYS A 60 -1.67 11.04 -6.72
CA CYS A 60 -1.55 12.51 -6.76
C CYS A 60 -2.56 13.09 -7.75
N GLY A 61 -3.67 13.65 -7.26
CA GLY A 61 -4.68 14.30 -8.11
C GLY A 61 -5.55 13.35 -8.93
N ILE A 62 -5.50 12.04 -8.66
CA ILE A 62 -6.33 11.01 -9.32
C ILE A 62 -6.94 10.06 -8.29
N GLN A 63 -7.89 9.23 -8.72
CA GLN A 63 -8.49 8.23 -7.85
C GLN A 63 -7.52 7.08 -7.58
N LYS A 64 -7.65 6.48 -6.38
CA LYS A 64 -6.82 5.36 -5.90
C LYS A 64 -6.73 4.22 -6.90
N HIS A 65 -7.88 3.78 -7.43
CA HIS A 65 -7.94 2.65 -8.35
C HIS A 65 -7.34 2.97 -9.74
N ASP A 66 -7.39 4.22 -10.20
CA ASP A 66 -6.74 4.61 -11.46
C ASP A 66 -5.22 4.63 -11.33
N PHE A 67 -4.71 5.06 -10.18
CA PHE A 67 -3.28 4.97 -9.88
C PHE A 67 -2.80 3.51 -9.85
N LEU A 68 -3.53 2.62 -9.17
CA LEU A 68 -3.22 1.18 -9.16
C LEU A 68 -3.26 0.57 -10.58
N ARG A 69 -4.22 0.98 -11.42
CA ARG A 69 -4.27 0.55 -12.84
C ARG A 69 -3.03 0.99 -13.61
N GLN A 70 -2.60 2.24 -13.47
CA GLN A 70 -1.38 2.73 -14.12
C GLN A 70 -0.14 1.96 -13.68
N LEU A 71 0.02 1.73 -12.37
CA LEU A 71 1.13 0.91 -11.85
C LEU A 71 1.12 -0.49 -12.48
N ARG A 72 -0.05 -1.15 -12.53
CA ARG A 72 -0.18 -2.48 -13.15
C ARG A 72 0.12 -2.48 -14.65
N GLN A 73 -0.30 -1.44 -15.36
CA GLN A 73 -0.09 -1.33 -16.80
C GLN A 73 1.38 -1.20 -17.17
N TYR A 74 2.17 -0.50 -16.37
CA TYR A 74 3.53 -0.09 -16.75
C TYR A 74 4.65 -0.76 -15.93
N ILE A 75 4.33 -1.44 -14.83
CA ILE A 75 5.31 -2.17 -14.01
C ILE A 75 5.06 -3.67 -14.17
N PRO A 76 5.92 -4.43 -14.87
CA PRO A 76 5.77 -5.89 -14.98
C PRO A 76 6.00 -6.57 -13.63
N ALA A 77 5.07 -7.40 -13.16
CA ALA A 77 5.22 -8.18 -11.92
C ALA A 77 4.43 -9.50 -11.99
N HIS A 78 4.71 -10.42 -11.08
CA HIS A 78 3.94 -11.68 -10.99
C HIS A 78 2.62 -11.52 -10.26
N ASP A 79 2.54 -10.57 -9.33
CA ASP A 79 1.35 -10.27 -8.56
C ASP A 79 1.34 -8.79 -8.14
N TYR A 80 0.15 -8.29 -7.85
CA TYR A 80 -0.13 -6.91 -7.48
C TYR A 80 -1.08 -6.91 -6.28
N VAL A 81 -0.62 -6.37 -5.16
CA VAL A 81 -1.29 -6.47 -3.86
C VAL A 81 -1.56 -5.09 -3.31
N MET A 82 -2.83 -4.82 -3.02
CA MET A 82 -3.25 -3.66 -2.24
C MET A 82 -3.43 -4.10 -0.79
N VAL A 83 -2.72 -3.45 0.12
CA VAL A 83 -2.86 -3.64 1.57
C VAL A 83 -3.51 -2.39 2.14
N GLY A 84 -4.62 -2.57 2.85
CA GLY A 84 -5.34 -1.45 3.43
C GLY A 84 -6.63 -1.90 4.10
N ASN A 85 -7.56 -0.97 4.21
CA ASN A 85 -8.73 -1.11 5.05
C ASN A 85 -9.99 -1.34 4.21
N ILE A 86 -11.02 -1.87 4.88
CA ILE A 86 -12.34 -2.04 4.29
C ILE A 86 -13.25 -0.95 4.87
N LEU A 87 -13.87 -0.17 3.98
CA LEU A 87 -14.73 0.96 4.33
C LEU A 87 -15.84 0.52 5.29
N GLY A 88 -15.88 1.15 6.47
CA GLY A 88 -16.91 0.88 7.48
C GLY A 88 -16.71 -0.42 8.27
N ILE A 89 -15.63 -1.16 8.02
CA ILE A 89 -15.28 -2.39 8.76
C ILE A 89 -13.97 -2.20 9.52
N SER A 90 -12.88 -1.84 8.83
CA SER A 90 -11.56 -1.65 9.45
C SER A 90 -11.00 -0.23 9.30
N GLY A 91 -11.65 0.63 8.49
CA GLY A 91 -11.26 2.03 8.38
C GLY A 91 -12.16 2.86 7.48
N ALA A 92 -11.72 4.07 7.17
CA ALA A 92 -12.47 5.05 6.37
C ALA A 92 -12.22 4.96 4.85
N SER A 93 -11.34 4.06 4.37
CA SER A 93 -11.00 3.90 2.95
C SER A 93 -11.62 2.64 2.34
N ASP A 94 -12.05 2.70 1.06
CA ASP A 94 -12.47 1.53 0.27
C ASP A 94 -11.28 0.96 -0.52
N ASP A 95 -10.30 0.37 0.19
CA ASP A 95 -9.10 -0.18 -0.46
C ASP A 95 -9.40 -1.49 -1.17
N ARG A 96 -10.30 -2.29 -0.61
CA ARG A 96 -10.78 -3.52 -1.25
C ARG A 96 -11.43 -3.22 -2.60
N GLY A 97 -12.39 -2.29 -2.65
CA GLY A 97 -13.02 -1.93 -3.91
C GLY A 97 -12.04 -1.28 -4.88
N ALA A 98 -11.06 -0.51 -4.40
CA ALA A 98 -10.01 0.04 -5.25
C ALA A 98 -9.13 -1.05 -5.88
N ALA A 99 -8.76 -2.06 -5.10
CA ALA A 99 -8.00 -3.22 -5.56
C ALA A 99 -8.77 -4.01 -6.61
N GLU A 100 -10.04 -4.34 -6.32
CA GLU A 100 -10.92 -5.08 -7.23
C GLU A 100 -11.09 -4.34 -8.57
N ARG A 101 -11.35 -3.03 -8.54
CA ARG A 101 -11.47 -2.18 -9.75
C ARG A 101 -10.18 -2.11 -10.56
N ALA A 102 -9.02 -2.27 -9.92
CA ALA A 102 -7.71 -2.24 -10.57
C ALA A 102 -7.22 -3.62 -11.03
N GLY A 103 -7.90 -4.70 -10.65
CA GLY A 103 -7.44 -6.08 -10.88
C GLY A 103 -6.26 -6.48 -9.99
N TRP A 104 -6.23 -5.96 -8.75
CA TRP A 104 -5.23 -6.26 -7.73
C TRP A 104 -5.82 -7.20 -6.69
N ARG A 105 -4.98 -8.04 -6.10
CA ARG A 105 -5.35 -8.81 -4.91
C ARG A 105 -5.41 -7.86 -3.71
N PHE A 106 -6.37 -8.08 -2.83
CA PHE A 106 -6.51 -7.32 -1.59
C PHE A 106 -6.07 -8.15 -0.39
N ILE A 107 -5.35 -7.53 0.55
CA ILE A 107 -5.08 -8.08 1.88
C ILE A 107 -5.48 -7.02 2.91
N GLN A 108 -6.29 -7.40 3.89
CA GLN A 108 -6.65 -6.49 4.96
C GLN A 108 -5.42 -6.17 5.83
N GLU A 109 -5.30 -4.94 6.31
CA GLU A 109 -4.17 -4.46 7.11
C GLU A 109 -3.83 -5.37 8.31
N SER A 110 -4.84 -5.86 9.01
CA SER A 110 -4.70 -6.75 10.16
C SER A 110 -4.24 -8.17 9.80
N GLU A 111 -4.56 -8.67 8.60
CA GLU A 111 -4.11 -9.96 8.09
C GLU A 111 -2.65 -9.88 7.63
N PHE A 112 -2.30 -8.79 6.94
CA PHE A 112 -0.92 -8.54 6.56
C PHE A 112 0.00 -8.47 7.78
N ALA A 113 -0.44 -7.78 8.85
CA ALA A 113 0.28 -7.70 10.11
C ALA A 113 0.47 -9.06 10.79
N LYS A 114 -0.40 -10.04 10.51
CA LYS A 114 -0.28 -11.44 10.97
C LYS A 114 0.60 -12.32 10.07
N GLY A 115 1.14 -11.77 8.99
CA GLY A 115 2.07 -12.46 8.10
C GLY A 115 1.49 -12.93 6.76
N VAL A 116 0.22 -12.60 6.45
CA VAL A 116 -0.36 -12.90 5.12
C VAL A 116 0.36 -12.07 4.05
N ARG A 117 0.65 -12.67 2.89
CA ARG A 117 1.39 -12.05 1.79
C ARG A 117 0.72 -12.30 0.45
#